data_AF-A0AAV0LHK0-F1
#
_entry.id   AF-A0AAV0LHK0-F1
#
_cell.length_a   1.000
_cell.length_b   1.000
_cell.length_c   1.000
_cell.angle_alpha   90.00
_cell.angle_beta   90.00
_cell.angle_gamma   90.00
#
_symmetry.space_group_name_H-M   'P 1'
#
loop_
_entity.id
_entity.type
_entity.pdbx_description
1 polymer ?
#
loop_
_entity_poly.entity_id
_entity_poly.type
_entity_poly.pdbx_seq_one_letter_code
_entity_poly.pdbx_strand_id
1 'polypeptide(L)'
;MWVAGSRNRMAGRFSVNNNNNDDDPSCSSRKRGGFISGLQQGDGERSGLPLTSFTTTTSSLNHLLLLLLLLLPLYLALATPTAAGLTNSSSSPDYSRQVSSLRLHRIHRHLNRINKPPLLTIQSPDGDIIDCVHNKKQPAFDHPLLSNHRIQRAPSQMPKVKKVAPEKDQKAGDGKTEAAAEEENKSAVEVEWQMWHRNGTRCPKGTVPVRRSSVEDVLRAKSLFDFGKKQRRSRFPVHLSRRPDAPDVVSGNGHEHAIAYTGASTEVYGAKATINVWDPSIQVVNEFSLSQIWVLSGSFDGSDLNSIEAGWQSDSYQATGCYNLLCSGFVQTNSRIAIGAAISPVSSFTGSQYDITILIWKDPKLGNWWMSFGDTTLVGYWPAELFTHLAQHATMVEWGGEVVNSRANGQHTSTQMGSGRFATDGFGKASYFRNLEIVDSDNSLSSAQDIYTLAENTNCYDIKSSYSNEWGTHFYYGGPGRNPACQ
;
A
#
# COMPACT_ATOMS: atom_id res chain seq x y z
N MET A 1 1.95 -3.49 -0.69
CA MET A 1 1.81 -2.94 -2.06
C MET A 1 2.39 -1.54 -2.14
N TRP A 2 3.10 -1.18 -3.22
CA TRP A 2 3.56 0.19 -3.45
C TRP A 2 2.39 1.12 -3.78
N VAL A 3 2.38 2.34 -3.22
CA VAL A 3 1.34 3.33 -3.47
C VAL A 3 1.87 4.71 -3.81
N ALA A 4 1.23 5.34 -4.79
CA ALA A 4 1.44 6.74 -5.13
C ALA A 4 0.11 7.37 -5.59
N GLY A 5 -0.18 8.60 -5.17
CA GLY A 5 -1.41 9.29 -5.52
C GLY A 5 -1.31 10.80 -5.32
N SER A 6 -2.28 11.51 -5.89
CA SER A 6 -2.47 12.95 -5.63
C SER A 6 -3.94 13.26 -5.50
N ARG A 7 -4.29 14.21 -4.64
CA ARG A 7 -5.66 14.66 -4.44
C ARG A 7 -5.73 16.18 -4.58
N ASN A 8 -6.69 16.64 -5.37
CA ASN A 8 -7.13 18.03 -5.37
C ASN A 8 -8.61 18.06 -5.02
N ARG A 9 -8.96 18.52 -3.81
CA ARG A 9 -10.37 18.54 -3.36
C ARG A 9 -11.25 19.52 -4.16
N MET A 10 -10.67 20.46 -4.92
CA MET A 10 -11.41 21.39 -5.79
C MET A 10 -11.89 20.76 -7.12
N ALA A 11 -11.24 19.68 -7.60
CA ALA A 11 -11.54 19.08 -8.91
C ALA A 11 -12.84 18.24 -8.94
N GLY A 12 -13.67 18.29 -7.88
CA GLY A 12 -14.94 17.57 -7.78
C GLY A 12 -16.09 18.11 -8.62
N ARG A 13 -15.84 19.02 -9.58
CA ARG A 13 -16.85 19.58 -10.49
C ARG A 13 -16.48 19.37 -11.97
N PHE A 14 -16.18 18.14 -12.34
CA PHE A 14 -16.45 17.68 -13.71
C PHE A 14 -17.35 16.45 -13.63
N SER A 15 -18.64 16.73 -13.49
CA SER A 15 -19.67 15.75 -13.78
C SER A 15 -19.56 15.42 -15.26
N VAL A 16 -19.40 14.14 -15.57
CA VAL A 16 -19.66 13.64 -16.93
C VAL A 16 -21.12 13.96 -17.21
N ASN A 17 -21.37 14.96 -18.05
CA ASN A 17 -22.64 15.10 -18.75
C ASN A 17 -22.77 13.89 -19.67
N ASN A 18 -23.37 12.81 -19.17
CA ASN A 18 -24.04 11.87 -20.04
C ASN A 18 -25.46 12.38 -20.25
N ASN A 19 -25.61 13.31 -21.19
CA ASN A 19 -26.84 13.37 -21.95
C ASN A 19 -26.90 12.09 -22.76
N ASN A 20 -27.81 11.19 -22.40
CA ASN A 20 -28.54 10.35 -23.33
C ASN A 20 -29.83 9.97 -22.64
N ASN A 21 -30.90 10.66 -23.06
CA ASN A 21 -32.26 10.16 -22.97
C ASN A 21 -32.27 8.78 -23.62
N ASP A 22 -32.90 7.81 -22.98
CA ASP A 22 -33.66 6.77 -23.67
C ASP A 22 -34.71 6.22 -22.70
N ASP A 23 -35.93 6.20 -23.22
CA ASP A 23 -37.20 6.06 -22.53
C ASP A 23 -37.46 4.67 -21.91
N ASP A 24 -38.22 4.68 -20.82
CA ASP A 24 -38.98 3.56 -20.24
C ASP A 24 -40.11 3.15 -21.24
N PRO A 25 -40.68 1.92 -21.22
CA PRO A 25 -41.66 1.60 -20.16
C PRO A 25 -41.77 0.12 -19.72
N SER A 26 -42.11 -0.03 -18.44
CA SER A 26 -43.08 -0.98 -17.85
C SER A 26 -42.65 -2.43 -17.56
N CYS A 27 -42.86 -2.91 -16.32
CA CYS A 27 -44.06 -3.68 -15.95
C CYS A 27 -44.09 -4.03 -14.43
N SER A 28 -45.29 -4.41 -13.98
CA SER A 28 -45.88 -4.21 -12.66
C SER A 28 -45.67 -5.32 -11.61
N SER A 29 -45.72 -4.88 -10.34
CA SER A 29 -46.29 -5.51 -9.13
C SER A 29 -46.75 -7.00 -9.14
N ARG A 30 -46.36 -7.73 -8.07
CA ARG A 30 -47.32 -8.52 -7.26
C ARG A 30 -46.77 -8.94 -5.88
N LYS A 31 -47.52 -8.56 -4.84
CA LYS A 31 -47.50 -9.12 -3.48
C LYS A 31 -48.33 -10.42 -3.42
N ARG A 32 -47.93 -11.35 -2.55
CA ARG A 32 -48.70 -12.27 -1.66
C ARG A 32 -47.66 -13.24 -1.07
N GLY A 33 -47.60 -13.59 0.20
CA GLY A 33 -48.63 -13.82 1.21
C GLY A 33 -48.33 -15.21 1.78
N GLY A 34 -48.01 -15.32 3.08
CA GLY A 34 -47.51 -16.56 3.71
C GLY A 34 -48.58 -17.63 3.96
N PHE A 35 -48.18 -18.76 4.55
CA PHE A 35 -48.88 -19.47 5.62
C PHE A 35 -48.03 -20.65 6.17
N ILE A 36 -48.45 -21.12 7.34
CA ILE A 36 -47.78 -21.87 8.41
C ILE A 36 -48.10 -23.39 8.38
N SER A 37 -47.36 -24.18 9.17
CA SER A 37 -47.61 -25.53 9.74
C SER A 37 -47.34 -26.74 8.82
N GLY A 38 -46.86 -27.90 9.29
CA GLY A 38 -46.50 -28.37 10.63
C GLY A 38 -46.32 -29.91 10.63
N LEU A 39 -45.62 -30.40 11.66
CA LEU A 39 -45.77 -31.70 12.34
C LEU A 39 -45.22 -33.05 11.78
N GLN A 40 -44.37 -33.65 12.66
CA GLN A 40 -44.39 -35.03 13.21
C GLN A 40 -43.71 -36.16 12.39
N GLN A 41 -42.55 -36.70 12.81
CA GLN A 41 -42.19 -37.64 13.91
C GLN A 41 -42.24 -39.12 13.47
N GLY A 42 -41.19 -39.87 13.79
CA GLY A 42 -41.09 -41.31 13.61
C GLY A 42 -39.79 -41.86 14.20
N ASP A 43 -39.88 -42.38 15.43
CA ASP A 43 -38.84 -43.04 16.21
C ASP A 43 -38.54 -44.47 15.74
N GLY A 44 -37.38 -45.02 16.15
CA GLY A 44 -37.07 -46.45 16.06
C GLY A 44 -35.69 -46.82 16.64
N GLU A 45 -35.64 -47.12 17.94
CA GLU A 45 -34.52 -47.77 18.65
C GLU A 45 -34.33 -49.25 18.26
N ARG A 46 -33.10 -49.80 18.37
CA ARG A 46 -32.69 -50.77 19.43
C ARG A 46 -31.30 -51.42 19.22
N SER A 47 -30.49 -51.43 20.30
CA SER A 47 -29.61 -52.49 20.89
C SER A 47 -29.00 -53.60 19.98
N GLY A 48 -27.76 -54.12 20.12
CA GLY A 48 -26.75 -54.17 21.18
C GLY A 48 -26.11 -55.58 21.21
N LEU A 49 -24.76 -55.68 21.03
CA LEU A 49 -23.71 -56.66 21.48
C LEU A 49 -24.03 -58.19 21.67
N PRO A 50 -23.07 -59.16 21.58
CA PRO A 50 -21.73 -59.09 22.19
C PRO A 50 -20.54 -59.84 21.53
N LEU A 51 -19.38 -59.66 22.18
CA LEU A 51 -18.08 -60.30 21.98
C LEU A 51 -18.06 -61.81 22.30
N THR A 52 -17.26 -62.58 21.56
CA THR A 52 -16.62 -63.82 22.06
C THR A 52 -15.21 -63.97 21.48
N SER A 53 -14.30 -64.45 22.33
CA SER A 53 -12.90 -64.75 22.08
C SER A 53 -12.70 -66.27 22.06
N PHE A 54 -11.87 -66.79 21.15
CA PHE A 54 -11.19 -68.08 21.30
C PHE A 54 -9.84 -68.07 20.55
N THR A 55 -8.88 -68.77 21.13
CA THR A 55 -7.44 -68.76 20.86
C THR A 55 -6.95 -69.96 20.05
N THR A 56 -5.73 -69.82 19.49
CA THR A 56 -4.75 -70.86 19.06
C THR A 56 -5.13 -71.75 17.86
N THR A 57 -4.31 -72.07 16.86
CA THR A 57 -2.85 -71.99 16.60
C THR A 57 -2.66 -72.40 15.12
N THR A 58 -1.72 -71.81 14.38
CA THR A 58 -0.84 -72.54 13.43
C THR A 58 0.19 -71.61 12.78
N SER A 59 1.43 -72.09 12.83
CA SER A 59 2.44 -72.00 11.78
C SER A 59 3.16 -70.66 11.55
N SER A 60 4.44 -70.70 11.89
CA SER A 60 5.52 -69.70 11.84
C SER A 60 5.88 -69.13 10.46
N LEU A 61 4.97 -69.18 9.48
CA LEU A 61 5.11 -68.49 8.18
C LEU A 61 4.34 -67.16 8.11
N ASN A 62 3.46 -66.88 9.06
CA ASN A 62 2.68 -65.63 9.10
C ASN A 62 3.40 -64.44 9.73
N HIS A 63 4.44 -64.64 10.55
CA HIS A 63 5.14 -63.52 11.18
C HIS A 63 6.00 -62.71 10.21
N LEU A 64 6.59 -63.34 9.18
CA LEU A 64 7.36 -62.63 8.17
C LEU A 64 6.44 -61.82 7.24
N LEU A 65 5.27 -62.39 6.88
CA LEU A 65 4.27 -61.72 6.05
C LEU A 65 3.57 -60.58 6.81
N LEU A 66 3.29 -60.74 8.11
CA LEU A 66 2.80 -59.63 8.95
C LEU A 66 3.86 -58.55 9.15
N LEU A 67 5.14 -58.90 9.33
CA LEU A 67 6.22 -57.90 9.39
C LEU A 67 6.33 -57.13 8.07
N LEU A 68 6.24 -57.79 6.93
CA LEU A 68 6.22 -57.14 5.61
C LEU A 68 4.97 -56.26 5.42
N LEU A 69 3.78 -56.70 5.88
CA LEU A 69 2.53 -55.93 5.79
C LEU A 69 2.47 -54.76 6.79
N LEU A 70 3.19 -54.83 7.92
CA LEU A 70 3.33 -53.74 8.90
C LEU A 70 4.45 -52.75 8.52
N LEU A 71 5.50 -53.22 7.84
CA LEU A 71 6.60 -52.38 7.36
C LEU A 71 6.26 -51.68 6.04
N LEU A 72 5.36 -52.21 5.20
CA LEU A 72 4.92 -51.54 3.97
C LEU A 72 4.30 -50.15 4.21
N PRO A 73 3.33 -49.96 5.13
CA PRO A 73 2.80 -48.63 5.41
C PRO A 73 3.81 -47.73 6.13
N LEU A 74 4.76 -48.29 6.89
CA LEU A 74 5.84 -47.53 7.53
C LEU A 74 6.88 -47.04 6.51
N TYR A 75 7.19 -47.85 5.50
CA TYR A 75 8.07 -47.50 4.39
C TYR A 75 7.38 -46.52 3.41
N LEU A 76 6.09 -46.68 3.13
CA LEU A 76 5.29 -45.70 2.39
C LEU A 76 5.12 -44.37 3.15
N ALA A 77 5.16 -44.38 4.48
CA ALA A 77 5.16 -43.17 5.31
C ALA A 77 6.55 -42.48 5.39
N LEU A 78 7.65 -43.21 5.18
CA LEU A 78 9.03 -42.70 5.23
C LEU A 78 9.64 -42.42 3.85
N ALA A 79 9.06 -42.95 2.77
CA ALA A 79 9.51 -42.74 1.38
C ALA A 79 8.70 -41.68 0.63
N THR A 80 7.76 -40.98 1.30
CA THR A 80 7.28 -39.70 0.77
C THR A 80 8.31 -38.63 1.11
N PRO A 81 8.84 -37.88 0.13
CA PRO A 81 9.59 -36.68 0.47
C PRO A 81 8.63 -35.77 1.23
N THR A 82 8.99 -35.39 2.45
CA THR A 82 8.36 -34.31 3.21
C THR A 82 8.65 -32.97 2.52
N ALA A 83 8.11 -32.81 1.31
CA ALA A 83 7.74 -31.52 0.78
C ALA A 83 6.36 -31.16 1.38
N ALA A 84 6.27 -31.12 2.71
CA ALA A 84 5.27 -30.30 3.39
C ALA A 84 5.81 -28.86 3.43
N GLY A 85 6.11 -28.31 2.25
CA GLY A 85 6.01 -26.88 2.08
C GLY A 85 4.53 -26.58 2.23
N LEU A 86 4.16 -25.94 3.34
CA LEU A 86 2.90 -25.21 3.42
C LEU A 86 2.96 -24.10 2.36
N THR A 87 2.72 -24.44 1.10
CA THR A 87 2.15 -23.49 0.17
C THR A 87 0.75 -23.27 0.71
N ASN A 88 0.60 -22.26 1.57
CA ASN A 88 -0.65 -21.54 1.67
C ASN A 88 -0.92 -20.99 0.27
N SER A 89 -1.46 -21.81 -0.64
CA SER A 89 -2.35 -21.30 -1.65
C SER A 89 -3.53 -20.77 -0.84
N SER A 90 -3.47 -19.49 -0.48
CA SER A 90 -4.66 -18.74 -0.15
C SER A 90 -5.59 -18.92 -1.34
N SER A 91 -6.49 -19.88 -1.26
CA SER A 91 -7.61 -19.97 -2.18
C SER A 91 -8.35 -18.66 -2.00
N SER A 92 -8.13 -17.72 -2.92
CA SER A 92 -8.95 -16.53 -3.03
C SER A 92 -10.40 -17.00 -2.98
N PRO A 93 -11.24 -16.50 -2.06
CA PRO A 93 -12.64 -16.87 -2.06
C PRO A 93 -13.18 -16.56 -3.46
N ASP A 94 -13.72 -17.57 -4.13
CA ASP A 94 -14.31 -17.46 -5.47
C ASP A 94 -15.55 -16.57 -5.40
N TYR A 95 -15.32 -15.25 -5.38
CA TYR A 95 -16.35 -14.22 -5.30
C TYR A 95 -17.21 -14.25 -6.58
N SER A 96 -16.67 -14.79 -7.69
CA SER A 96 -17.36 -14.86 -8.97
C SER A 96 -18.66 -15.67 -8.90
N ARG A 97 -18.72 -16.68 -8.03
CA ARG A 97 -19.89 -17.57 -7.86
C ARG A 97 -21.12 -16.89 -7.28
N GLN A 98 -20.99 -15.71 -6.67
CA GLN A 98 -22.10 -14.98 -6.03
C GLN A 98 -22.61 -13.76 -6.82
N VAL A 99 -22.02 -13.45 -7.98
CA VAL A 99 -22.30 -12.22 -8.72
C VAL A 99 -23.24 -12.51 -9.89
N SER A 100 -24.32 -11.74 -10.04
CA SER A 100 -25.23 -11.92 -11.18
C SER A 100 -24.51 -11.71 -12.52
N SER A 101 -24.92 -12.46 -13.55
CA SER A 101 -24.33 -12.37 -14.90
C SER A 101 -24.34 -10.93 -15.45
N LEU A 102 -25.41 -10.17 -15.19
CA LEU A 102 -25.53 -8.76 -15.56
C LEU A 102 -24.49 -7.88 -14.84
N ARG A 103 -24.29 -8.08 -13.52
CA ARG A 103 -23.27 -7.34 -12.77
C ARG A 103 -21.87 -7.69 -13.28
N LEU A 104 -21.61 -8.97 -13.52
CA LEU A 104 -20.33 -9.44 -14.06
C LEU A 104 -20.05 -8.85 -15.45
N HIS A 105 -21.05 -8.77 -16.34
CA HIS A 105 -20.89 -8.14 -17.65
C HIS A 105 -20.57 -6.64 -17.55
N ARG A 106 -21.22 -5.92 -16.61
CA ARG A 106 -20.90 -4.51 -16.34
C ARG A 106 -19.48 -4.33 -15.81
N ILE A 107 -19.00 -5.23 -14.96
CA ILE A 107 -17.62 -5.24 -14.46
C ILE A 107 -16.63 -5.44 -15.61
N HIS A 108 -16.83 -6.45 -16.45
CA HIS A 108 -15.97 -6.69 -17.61
C HIS A 108 -15.92 -5.49 -18.56
N ARG A 109 -17.07 -4.86 -18.85
CA ARG A 109 -17.13 -3.63 -19.67
C ARG A 109 -16.34 -2.49 -19.04
N HIS A 110 -16.41 -2.34 -17.71
CA HIS A 110 -15.65 -1.33 -16.99
C HIS A 110 -14.14 -1.61 -17.05
N LEU A 111 -13.72 -2.85 -16.79
CA LEU A 111 -12.32 -3.28 -16.86
C LEU A 111 -11.71 -3.08 -18.24
N ASN A 112 -12.44 -3.44 -19.31
CA ASN A 112 -12.01 -3.23 -20.68
C ASN A 112 -11.78 -1.74 -21.03
N ARG A 113 -12.40 -0.82 -20.28
CA ARG A 113 -12.23 0.63 -20.48
C ARG A 113 -11.01 1.16 -19.73
N ILE A 114 -10.75 0.69 -18.52
CA ILE A 114 -9.68 1.21 -17.65
C ILE A 114 -8.33 0.53 -17.91
N ASN A 115 -8.33 -0.77 -18.18
CA ASN A 115 -7.11 -1.52 -18.50
C ASN A 115 -6.67 -1.16 -19.93
N LYS A 116 -5.45 -0.63 -20.05
CA LYS A 116 -4.90 -0.20 -21.34
C LYS A 116 -4.41 -1.39 -22.14
N PRO A 117 -4.52 -1.37 -23.49
CA PRO A 117 -4.00 -2.44 -24.32
C PRO A 117 -2.48 -2.63 -24.10
N PRO A 118 -2.04 -3.81 -23.62
CA PRO A 118 -0.64 -4.09 -23.38
C PRO A 118 0.11 -4.40 -24.68
N LEU A 119 1.39 -4.04 -24.73
CA LEU A 119 2.34 -4.55 -25.73
C LEU A 119 3.01 -5.85 -25.26
N LEU A 120 3.08 -6.05 -23.95
CA LEU A 120 3.56 -7.26 -23.29
C LEU A 120 2.79 -7.41 -21.96
N THR A 121 2.43 -8.62 -21.59
CA THR A 121 1.86 -8.95 -20.28
C THR A 121 2.81 -9.88 -19.55
N ILE A 122 3.11 -9.57 -18.29
CA ILE A 122 3.98 -10.33 -17.40
C ILE A 122 3.13 -10.87 -16.26
N GLN A 123 3.23 -12.18 -16.01
CA GLN A 123 2.63 -12.83 -14.86
C GLN A 123 3.62 -12.83 -13.71
N SER A 124 3.26 -12.16 -12.62
CA SER A 124 4.10 -12.08 -11.42
C SER A 124 3.88 -13.29 -10.51
N PRO A 125 4.89 -13.80 -9.79
CA PRO A 125 4.75 -14.96 -8.91
C PRO A 125 3.74 -14.80 -7.77
N ASP A 126 3.41 -13.57 -7.39
CA ASP A 126 2.40 -13.22 -6.39
C ASP A 126 0.96 -13.16 -6.96
N GLY A 127 0.77 -13.49 -8.25
CA GLY A 127 -0.52 -13.48 -8.93
C GLY A 127 -0.89 -12.15 -9.58
N ASP A 128 -0.08 -11.11 -9.40
CA ASP A 128 -0.28 -9.85 -10.11
C ASP A 128 -0.01 -9.98 -11.62
N ILE A 129 -0.83 -9.29 -12.42
CA ILE A 129 -0.63 -9.19 -13.86
C ILE A 129 -0.09 -7.79 -14.17
N ILE A 130 1.11 -7.71 -14.74
CA ILE A 130 1.75 -6.45 -15.12
C ILE A 130 1.69 -6.29 -16.64
N ASP A 131 0.99 -5.24 -17.08
CA ASP A 131 0.84 -4.86 -18.47
C ASP A 131 1.85 -3.77 -18.84
N CYS A 132 2.72 -4.05 -19.80
CA CYS A 132 3.61 -3.06 -20.39
C CYS A 132 2.83 -2.23 -21.41
N VAL A 133 2.40 -1.05 -20.99
CA VAL A 133 1.58 -0.15 -21.80
C VAL A 133 2.47 0.86 -22.50
N HIS A 134 2.22 1.14 -23.78
CA HIS A 134 2.95 2.19 -24.50
C HIS A 134 2.88 3.52 -23.73
N ASN A 135 4.01 4.20 -23.54
CA ASN A 135 4.11 5.35 -22.64
C ASN A 135 3.08 6.46 -22.90
N LYS A 136 2.76 6.76 -24.17
CA LYS A 136 1.73 7.74 -24.59
C LYS A 136 0.27 7.27 -24.45
N LYS A 137 0.03 6.02 -24.05
CA LYS A 137 -1.31 5.42 -23.85
C LYS A 137 -1.56 5.02 -22.40
N GLN A 138 -0.68 5.42 -21.49
CA GLN A 138 -0.78 5.10 -20.07
C GLN A 138 -1.99 5.78 -19.40
N PRO A 139 -2.47 5.28 -18.25
CA PRO A 139 -3.67 5.80 -17.57
C PRO A 139 -3.65 7.29 -17.24
N ALA A 140 -2.46 7.89 -17.08
CA ALA A 140 -2.30 9.33 -16.81
C ALA A 140 -3.11 10.22 -17.76
N PHE A 141 -3.18 9.86 -19.05
CA PHE A 141 -3.79 10.68 -20.10
C PHE A 141 -5.30 10.51 -20.24
N ASP A 142 -5.92 9.67 -19.41
CA ASP A 142 -7.38 9.68 -19.24
C ASP A 142 -7.84 10.91 -18.44
N HIS A 143 -6.92 11.62 -17.79
CA HIS A 143 -7.23 12.86 -17.11
C HIS A 143 -7.52 13.96 -18.16
N PRO A 144 -8.67 14.66 -18.11
CA PRO A 144 -9.03 15.66 -19.12
C PRO A 144 -7.96 16.74 -19.32
N LEU A 145 -7.36 17.22 -18.21
CA LEU A 145 -6.28 18.23 -18.24
C LEU A 145 -4.98 17.73 -18.87
N LEU A 146 -4.80 16.41 -19.02
CA LEU A 146 -3.55 15.81 -19.50
C LEU A 146 -3.66 15.18 -20.89
N SER A 147 -4.81 15.26 -21.55
CA SER A 147 -5.06 14.63 -22.86
C SER A 147 -4.00 14.95 -23.93
N ASN A 148 -3.46 16.17 -23.92
CA ASN A 148 -2.41 16.64 -24.84
C ASN A 148 -1.07 16.89 -24.14
N HIS A 149 -0.88 16.33 -22.95
CA HIS A 149 0.31 16.59 -22.13
C HIS A 149 1.58 16.05 -22.78
N ARG A 150 2.63 16.86 -22.78
CA ARG A 150 3.95 16.43 -23.28
C ARG A 150 4.75 15.79 -22.14
N ILE A 151 5.13 14.52 -22.35
CA ILE A 151 5.94 13.78 -21.37
C ILE A 151 7.31 14.44 -21.19
N GLN A 152 7.60 14.84 -19.96
CA GLN A 152 8.92 15.21 -19.48
C GLN A 152 9.71 13.93 -19.17
N ARG A 153 10.87 13.73 -19.80
CA ARG A 153 11.66 12.50 -19.63
C ARG A 153 12.46 12.46 -18.32
N ALA A 154 12.89 13.63 -17.85
CA ALA A 154 13.71 13.78 -16.65
C ALA A 154 13.46 15.17 -16.03
N PRO A 155 13.60 15.30 -14.70
CA PRO A 155 13.56 16.58 -13.99
C PRO A 155 14.63 17.53 -14.53
N SER A 156 14.37 18.84 -14.50
CA SER A 156 15.35 19.83 -14.93
C SER A 156 16.55 19.92 -14.00
N GLN A 157 16.34 19.65 -12.70
CA GLN A 157 17.35 19.59 -11.65
C GLN A 157 16.92 18.59 -10.57
N MET A 158 17.88 17.82 -10.06
CA MET A 158 17.73 17.06 -8.81
C MET A 158 17.97 17.98 -7.61
N PRO A 159 17.38 17.71 -6.43
CA PRO A 159 17.73 18.42 -5.20
C PRO A 159 19.22 18.26 -4.85
N LYS A 160 19.84 19.35 -4.40
CA LYS A 160 21.26 19.38 -4.05
C LYS A 160 21.46 18.91 -2.61
N VAL A 161 22.16 17.80 -2.40
CA VAL A 161 22.50 17.34 -1.04
C VAL A 161 23.44 18.34 -0.38
N LYS A 162 23.02 18.97 0.71
CA LYS A 162 23.90 19.80 1.54
C LYS A 162 24.87 18.86 2.25
N LYS A 163 26.09 18.72 1.72
CA LYS A 163 27.18 18.11 2.48
C LYS A 163 27.48 19.04 3.65
N VAL A 164 27.16 18.62 4.87
CA VAL A 164 27.68 19.28 6.07
C VAL A 164 29.20 19.16 5.98
N ALA A 165 29.88 20.29 5.81
CA ALA A 165 31.34 20.30 5.88
C ALA A 165 31.74 19.78 7.28
N PRO A 166 32.72 18.87 7.40
CA PRO A 166 33.24 18.56 8.72
C PRO A 166 33.72 19.86 9.34
N GLU A 167 33.38 20.10 10.61
CA GLU A 167 33.90 21.22 11.38
C GLU A 167 35.41 21.26 11.19
N LYS A 168 35.90 22.37 10.62
CA LYS A 168 37.34 22.62 10.57
C LYS A 168 37.76 22.97 11.99
N ASP A 169 38.22 21.97 12.74
CA ASP A 169 39.09 22.22 13.86
C ASP A 169 40.29 23.04 13.35
N GLN A 170 40.38 24.28 13.83
CA GLN A 170 41.51 25.15 13.55
C GLN A 170 42.75 24.57 14.25
N LYS A 171 43.54 23.78 13.51
CA LYS A 171 44.97 23.69 13.77
C LYS A 171 45.73 23.81 12.45
N ALA A 172 46.45 24.93 12.35
CA ALA A 172 47.38 25.24 11.28
C ALA A 172 48.51 24.21 11.21
N GLY A 173 48.90 23.84 9.99
CA GLY A 173 50.07 23.01 9.71
C GLY A 173 50.17 22.68 8.23
N ASP A 174 51.02 23.42 7.52
CA ASP A 174 51.30 23.29 6.09
C ASP A 174 51.80 21.89 5.68
N GLY A 175 51.27 21.36 4.58
CA GLY A 175 51.78 20.15 3.95
C GLY A 175 50.99 19.77 2.70
N LYS A 176 51.53 20.10 1.52
CA LYS A 176 51.01 19.71 0.20
C LYS A 176 51.03 18.20 0.03
N THR A 177 49.93 17.57 -0.36
CA THR A 177 49.97 16.36 -1.19
C THR A 177 48.70 16.23 -2.01
N GLU A 178 48.85 16.14 -3.33
CA GLU A 178 47.84 15.72 -4.29
C GLU A 178 47.56 14.22 -4.07
N ALA A 179 46.30 13.82 -3.98
CA ALA A 179 45.91 12.42 -4.01
C ALA A 179 44.56 12.25 -4.72
N ALA A 180 44.55 11.25 -5.60
CA ALA A 180 43.61 11.02 -6.66
C ALA A 180 42.18 10.73 -6.18
N ALA A 181 41.22 11.14 -7.01
CA ALA A 181 39.84 10.68 -6.93
C ALA A 181 39.80 9.18 -7.22
N GLU A 182 39.65 8.35 -6.18
CA GLU A 182 39.23 6.97 -6.33
C GLU A 182 37.71 6.94 -6.51
N GLU A 183 37.32 6.71 -7.76
CA GLU A 183 35.97 6.41 -8.18
C GLU A 183 35.63 4.99 -7.67
N GLU A 184 35.06 4.89 -6.46
CA GLU A 184 34.53 3.62 -5.94
C GLU A 184 33.33 3.20 -6.80
N ASN A 185 33.63 2.33 -7.77
CA ASN A 185 32.66 1.60 -8.57
C ASN A 185 32.00 0.50 -7.71
N LYS A 186 31.19 0.90 -6.72
CA LYS A 186 30.24 -0.01 -6.08
C LYS A 186 29.15 -0.29 -7.10
N SER A 187 29.27 -1.42 -7.79
CA SER A 187 28.16 -2.05 -8.49
C SER A 187 27.09 -2.37 -7.44
N ALA A 188 26.22 -1.39 -7.17
CA ALA A 188 25.03 -1.58 -6.38
C ALA A 188 24.25 -2.70 -7.06
N VAL A 189 24.22 -3.87 -6.43
CA VAL A 189 23.31 -4.94 -6.82
C VAL A 189 21.93 -4.31 -6.77
N GLU A 190 21.35 -4.11 -7.95
CA GLU A 190 20.05 -3.48 -8.11
C GLU A 190 19.03 -4.43 -7.48
N VAL A 191 18.72 -4.24 -6.19
CA VAL A 191 17.73 -5.05 -5.47
C VAL A 191 16.41 -4.85 -6.19
N GLU A 192 15.91 -5.91 -6.83
CA GLU A 192 14.65 -5.89 -7.53
C GLU A 192 13.51 -5.91 -6.50
N TRP A 193 13.03 -4.72 -6.11
CA TRP A 193 12.03 -4.51 -5.06
C TRP A 193 10.63 -5.03 -5.35
N GLN A 194 10.40 -5.62 -6.53
CA GLN A 194 9.09 -6.08 -6.97
C GLN A 194 9.15 -7.50 -7.53
N MET A 195 8.18 -8.33 -7.14
CA MET A 195 8.12 -9.77 -7.43
C MET A 195 8.15 -10.09 -8.93
N TRP A 196 7.56 -9.22 -9.75
CA TRP A 196 7.45 -9.42 -11.20
C TRP A 196 8.79 -9.34 -11.94
N HIS A 197 9.89 -9.00 -11.26
CA HIS A 197 11.23 -9.06 -11.82
C HIS A 197 11.95 -10.39 -11.60
N ARG A 198 11.50 -11.24 -10.67
CA ARG A 198 12.24 -12.45 -10.23
C ARG A 198 12.66 -13.40 -11.37
N ASN A 199 11.96 -13.35 -12.51
CA ASN A 199 12.27 -14.15 -13.70
C ASN A 199 13.11 -13.38 -14.75
N GLY A 200 13.77 -12.28 -14.37
CA GLY A 200 14.49 -11.38 -15.28
C GLY A 200 13.57 -10.58 -16.21
N THR A 201 12.26 -10.63 -16.00
CA THR A 201 11.25 -9.99 -16.84
C THR A 201 11.25 -8.48 -16.66
N ARG A 202 11.25 -7.76 -17.79
CA ARG A 202 11.29 -6.29 -17.82
C ARG A 202 10.41 -5.77 -18.95
N CYS A 203 9.76 -4.63 -18.72
CA CYS A 203 8.99 -3.99 -19.78
C CYS A 203 9.89 -3.41 -20.87
N PRO A 204 9.54 -3.55 -22.17
CA PRO A 204 10.32 -3.00 -23.27
C PRO A 204 10.50 -1.48 -23.19
N LYS A 205 11.58 -0.96 -23.78
CA LYS A 205 11.78 0.49 -23.90
C LYS A 205 10.58 1.15 -24.61
N GLY A 206 10.18 2.32 -24.12
CA GLY A 206 8.99 3.03 -24.63
C GLY A 206 7.67 2.59 -24.00
N THR A 207 7.70 1.66 -23.05
CA THR A 207 6.53 1.23 -22.28
C THR A 207 6.69 1.52 -20.79
N VAL A 208 5.57 1.53 -20.07
CA VAL A 208 5.51 1.62 -18.61
C VAL A 208 4.74 0.42 -18.06
N PRO A 209 5.22 -0.24 -16.99
CA PRO A 209 4.48 -1.31 -16.34
C PRO A 209 3.27 -0.75 -15.60
N VAL A 210 2.10 -1.30 -15.86
CA VAL A 210 0.83 -0.99 -15.23
C VAL A 210 0.27 -2.27 -14.65
N ARG A 211 0.00 -2.31 -13.34
CA ARG A 211 -0.71 -3.44 -12.75
C ARG A 211 -2.16 -3.46 -13.26
N ARG A 212 -2.58 -4.58 -13.86
CA ARG A 212 -3.92 -4.77 -14.40
C ARG A 212 -4.93 -4.86 -13.27
N SER A 213 -6.04 -4.14 -13.41
CA SER A 213 -7.20 -4.31 -12.52
C SER A 213 -7.98 -5.57 -12.86
N SER A 214 -8.29 -6.40 -11.87
CA SER A 214 -9.05 -7.64 -12.02
C SER A 214 -10.54 -7.49 -11.66
N VAL A 215 -11.32 -8.54 -11.93
CA VAL A 215 -12.74 -8.60 -11.53
C VAL A 215 -12.85 -8.57 -10.01
N GLU A 216 -11.97 -9.30 -9.33
CA GLU A 216 -11.85 -9.31 -7.89
C GLU A 216 -11.59 -7.89 -7.38
N ASP A 217 -10.73 -7.10 -8.03
CA ASP A 217 -10.47 -5.71 -7.63
C ASP A 217 -11.73 -4.85 -7.62
N VAL A 218 -12.58 -5.02 -8.63
CA VAL A 218 -13.81 -4.26 -8.75
C VAL A 218 -14.87 -4.74 -7.75
N LEU A 219 -14.91 -6.04 -7.46
CA LEU A 219 -15.89 -6.63 -6.54
C LEU A 219 -15.67 -6.23 -5.09
N ARG A 220 -14.46 -5.74 -4.76
CA ARG A 220 -14.11 -5.22 -3.43
C ARG A 220 -14.68 -3.83 -3.17
N ALA A 221 -15.00 -3.08 -4.23
CA ALA A 221 -15.72 -1.83 -4.09
C ALA A 221 -17.21 -2.05 -3.84
N LYS A 222 -17.82 -1.14 -3.06
CA LYS A 222 -19.27 -1.15 -2.79
C LYS A 222 -20.10 -1.13 -4.08
N SER A 223 -19.60 -0.45 -5.10
CA SER A 223 -20.22 -0.37 -6.42
C SER A 223 -19.20 -0.06 -7.50
N LEU A 224 -19.57 -0.25 -8.77
CA LEU A 224 -18.79 0.25 -9.92
C LEU A 224 -18.57 1.76 -9.89
N PHE A 225 -19.49 2.50 -9.27
CA PHE A 225 -19.35 3.94 -9.11
C PHE A 225 -18.31 4.29 -8.05
N ASP A 226 -18.15 3.46 -7.03
CA ASP A 226 -17.21 3.67 -5.91
C ASP A 226 -15.82 3.09 -6.17
N PHE A 227 -15.67 2.21 -7.16
CA PHE A 227 -14.36 1.67 -7.53
C PHE A 227 -13.40 2.81 -7.91
N GLY A 228 -12.21 2.79 -7.30
CA GLY A 228 -11.23 3.85 -7.48
C GLY A 228 -11.62 5.20 -6.85
N LYS A 229 -12.61 5.28 -5.94
CA LYS A 229 -12.98 6.53 -5.24
C LYS A 229 -12.76 6.42 -3.74
N LYS A 230 -12.17 7.45 -3.13
CA LYS A 230 -12.10 7.59 -1.66
C LYS A 230 -13.50 7.91 -1.13
N GLN A 231 -14.06 7.03 -0.31
CA GLN A 231 -15.39 7.21 0.31
C GLN A 231 -15.38 8.47 1.19
N ARG A 232 -16.26 9.44 0.90
CA ARG A 232 -16.54 10.55 1.82
C ARG A 232 -17.61 10.05 2.80
N ARG A 233 -17.22 9.67 4.02
CA ARG A 233 -18.22 9.51 5.08
C ARG A 233 -18.77 10.89 5.43
N SER A 234 -20.09 10.96 5.55
CA SER A 234 -20.85 12.16 5.91
C SER A 234 -20.39 12.70 7.27
N ARG A 235 -20.12 14.01 7.31
CA ARG A 235 -19.74 14.76 8.52
C ARG A 235 -20.81 14.60 9.60
N PHE A 236 -20.45 13.99 10.72
CA PHE A 236 -21.05 14.36 12.01
C PHE A 236 -20.15 15.44 12.61
N PRO A 237 -20.69 16.62 13.00
CA PRO A 237 -19.88 17.67 13.60
C PRO A 237 -19.56 17.27 15.03
N VAL A 238 -18.37 16.70 15.25
CA VAL A 238 -17.82 16.56 16.60
C VAL A 238 -16.95 17.78 16.84
N HIS A 239 -17.48 18.73 17.63
CA HIS A 239 -16.77 19.91 18.10
C HIS A 239 -15.76 19.49 19.18
N LEU A 240 -14.55 19.12 18.78
CA LEU A 240 -13.41 19.01 19.70
C LEU A 240 -12.43 20.14 19.38
N SER A 241 -12.03 20.87 20.42
CA SER A 241 -11.21 22.07 20.37
C SER A 241 -9.95 21.85 19.51
N ARG A 242 -9.95 22.48 18.35
CA ARG A 242 -8.92 22.40 17.32
C ARG A 242 -7.69 23.20 17.75
N ARG A 243 -6.49 22.63 17.61
CA ARG A 243 -5.28 23.44 17.56
C ARG A 243 -5.13 23.97 16.13
N PRO A 244 -4.98 25.29 15.91
CA PRO A 244 -4.81 25.88 14.57
C PRO A 244 -3.63 25.28 13.78
N ASP A 245 -2.63 24.72 14.49
CA ASP A 245 -1.35 24.29 13.93
C ASP A 245 -1.18 22.76 13.80
N ALA A 246 -2.25 21.98 14.04
CA ALA A 246 -2.22 20.52 13.92
C ALA A 246 -2.82 20.04 12.59
N PRO A 247 -2.26 19.00 11.95
CA PRO A 247 -2.78 18.44 10.69
C PRO A 247 -4.26 18.00 10.80
N ASP A 248 -5.00 17.98 9.68
CA ASP A 248 -6.40 17.47 9.57
C ASP A 248 -6.43 15.96 9.68
N VAL A 249 -5.99 15.47 10.83
CA VAL A 249 -6.33 14.15 11.28
C VAL A 249 -7.80 14.22 11.66
N VAL A 250 -8.66 13.82 10.73
CA VAL A 250 -10.11 13.76 10.94
C VAL A 250 -10.40 12.64 11.94
N SER A 251 -10.17 12.90 13.22
CA SER A 251 -10.63 12.10 14.34
C SER A 251 -12.16 12.03 14.26
N GLY A 252 -12.69 10.96 13.68
CA GLY A 252 -14.13 10.78 13.49
C GLY A 252 -14.58 10.05 12.23
N ASN A 253 -13.71 9.86 11.23
CA ASN A 253 -14.08 9.09 10.02
C ASN A 253 -13.79 7.58 10.13
N GLY A 254 -13.22 7.13 11.26
CA GLY A 254 -12.72 5.77 11.46
C GLY A 254 -11.31 5.56 10.93
N HIS A 255 -10.50 6.62 10.86
CA HIS A 255 -9.07 6.57 10.55
C HIS A 255 -8.29 6.93 11.81
N GLU A 256 -7.14 6.28 12.01
CA GLU A 256 -6.21 6.54 13.12
C GLU A 256 -4.78 6.62 12.60
N HIS A 257 -3.97 7.49 13.20
CA HIS A 257 -2.66 7.86 12.69
C HIS A 257 -1.58 7.76 13.77
N ALA A 258 -0.35 7.57 13.31
CA ALA A 258 0.85 7.80 14.10
C ALA A 258 1.87 8.46 13.17
N ILE A 259 1.93 9.79 13.22
CA ILE A 259 2.61 10.62 12.23
C ILE A 259 3.58 11.62 12.86
N ALA A 260 4.66 11.90 12.15
CA ALA A 260 5.51 13.06 12.32
C ALA A 260 5.20 14.09 11.24
N TYR A 261 5.29 15.39 11.55
CA TYR A 261 4.99 16.46 10.61
C TYR A 261 5.83 17.71 10.84
N THR A 262 6.04 18.50 9.78
CA THR A 262 6.71 19.81 9.87
C THR A 262 5.76 20.88 10.40
N GLY A 263 6.25 21.88 11.13
CA GLY A 263 5.43 23.01 11.57
C GLY A 263 4.71 23.73 10.41
N ALA A 264 3.45 24.14 10.66
CA ALA A 264 2.66 24.93 9.72
C ALA A 264 3.38 26.26 9.43
N SER A 265 3.47 26.65 8.15
CA SER A 265 4.19 27.82 7.57
C SER A 265 5.59 27.57 7.01
N THR A 266 6.10 26.33 7.05
CA THR A 266 7.33 26.00 6.32
C THR A 266 7.03 25.90 4.83
N GLU A 267 7.64 26.77 4.00
CA GLU A 267 7.62 26.60 2.55
C GLU A 267 8.49 25.40 2.18
N VAL A 268 7.86 24.32 1.74
CA VAL A 268 8.55 23.08 1.40
C VAL A 268 8.35 22.75 -0.07
N TYR A 269 9.43 22.41 -0.75
CA TYR A 269 9.45 22.11 -2.19
C TYR A 269 9.62 20.62 -2.46
N GLY A 270 9.61 19.79 -1.42
CA GLY A 270 9.76 18.35 -1.51
C GLY A 270 10.06 17.70 -0.17
N ALA A 271 9.99 16.37 -0.15
CA ALA A 271 10.23 15.55 1.01
C ALA A 271 10.93 14.27 0.59
N LYS A 272 11.86 13.81 1.43
CA LYS A 272 12.49 12.50 1.30
C LYS A 272 12.48 11.79 2.64
N ALA A 273 12.23 10.49 2.61
CA ALA A 273 12.40 9.63 3.77
C ALA A 273 12.70 8.20 3.33
N THR A 274 13.31 7.46 4.24
CA THR A 274 13.49 6.01 4.14
C THR A 274 12.47 5.32 5.04
N ILE A 275 11.63 4.47 4.46
CA ILE A 275 10.44 3.89 5.06
C ILE A 275 10.63 2.39 5.22
N ASN A 276 10.52 1.90 6.45
CA ASN A 276 10.57 0.46 6.73
C ASN A 276 9.32 -0.26 6.20
N VAL A 277 9.49 -1.41 5.55
CA VAL A 277 8.42 -2.15 4.87
C VAL A 277 8.00 -3.35 5.70
N TRP A 278 6.70 -3.48 5.99
CA TRP A 278 6.09 -4.59 6.72
C TRP A 278 4.85 -5.14 6.00
N ASP A 279 4.41 -6.31 6.46
CA ASP A 279 3.12 -6.92 6.09
C ASP A 279 2.20 -7.02 7.32
N PRO A 280 1.57 -5.91 7.75
CA PRO A 280 0.70 -5.90 8.92
C PRO A 280 -0.58 -6.70 8.69
N SER A 281 -1.04 -7.37 9.75
CA SER A 281 -2.33 -8.05 9.77
C SER A 281 -3.49 -7.05 9.76
N ILE A 282 -4.47 -7.27 8.89
CA ILE A 282 -5.71 -6.48 8.81
C ILE A 282 -6.89 -7.31 9.34
N GLN A 283 -7.71 -6.76 10.25
CA GLN A 283 -8.79 -7.50 10.89
C GLN A 283 -9.93 -7.82 9.91
N VAL A 284 -10.36 -6.84 9.11
CA VAL A 284 -11.47 -7.01 8.17
C VAL A 284 -11.11 -6.49 6.78
N VAL A 285 -11.72 -7.09 5.76
CA VAL A 285 -11.38 -6.85 4.34
C VAL A 285 -11.53 -5.39 3.87
N ASN A 286 -12.27 -4.55 4.57
CA ASN A 286 -12.46 -3.14 4.20
C ASN A 286 -11.57 -2.18 4.99
N GLU A 287 -10.68 -2.69 5.83
CA GLU A 287 -9.66 -1.90 6.53
C GLU A 287 -8.34 -1.92 5.75
N PHE A 288 -7.45 -0.99 6.10
CA PHE A 288 -6.09 -0.96 5.58
C PHE A 288 -5.13 -0.46 6.67
N SER A 289 -3.85 -0.68 6.41
CA SER A 289 -2.72 -0.13 7.12
C SER A 289 -1.72 0.38 6.09
N LEU A 290 -1.23 1.60 6.24
CA LEU A 290 -0.26 2.19 5.31
C LEU A 290 0.89 2.85 6.04
N SER A 291 1.96 3.13 5.30
CA SER A 291 3.06 3.99 5.70
C SER A 291 3.46 4.87 4.53
N GLN A 292 3.33 6.19 4.67
CA GLN A 292 3.43 7.14 3.56
C GLN A 292 4.14 8.45 3.94
N ILE A 293 4.52 9.17 2.89
CA ILE A 293 4.88 10.59 2.90
C ILE A 293 3.69 11.35 2.31
N TRP A 294 3.24 12.40 2.98
CA TRP A 294 2.23 13.33 2.48
C TRP A 294 2.87 14.71 2.29
N VAL A 295 2.78 15.25 1.08
CA VAL A 295 3.18 16.63 0.75
C VAL A 295 1.91 17.44 0.54
N LEU A 296 1.68 18.43 1.41
CA LEU A 296 0.36 19.05 1.60
C LEU A 296 0.40 20.56 1.38
N SER A 297 -0.67 21.09 0.78
CA SER A 297 -0.90 22.54 0.71
C SER A 297 -2.38 22.90 0.59
N GLY A 298 -2.76 24.06 1.12
CA GLY A 298 -4.14 24.55 1.16
C GLY A 298 -4.84 24.28 2.49
N SER A 299 -6.14 24.58 2.60
CA SER A 299 -6.82 24.47 3.89
C SER A 299 -7.31 23.07 4.23
N PHE A 300 -7.07 22.72 5.50
CA PHE A 300 -7.48 21.48 6.14
C PHE A 300 -8.99 21.42 6.43
N ASP A 301 -9.61 22.53 6.83
CA ASP A 301 -11.09 22.62 6.94
C ASP A 301 -11.82 22.86 5.61
N GLY A 302 -11.07 23.23 4.57
CA GLY A 302 -11.59 23.64 3.29
C GLY A 302 -11.80 22.51 2.29
N SER A 303 -12.31 22.88 1.12
CA SER A 303 -12.38 22.02 -0.07
C SER A 303 -11.17 22.17 -0.98
N ASP A 304 -10.12 22.85 -0.54
CA ASP A 304 -8.98 23.30 -1.34
C ASP A 304 -7.68 22.54 -1.02
N LEU A 305 -7.66 21.65 -0.01
CA LEU A 305 -6.50 20.80 0.27
C LEU A 305 -6.02 20.04 -0.97
N ASN A 306 -4.74 20.23 -1.29
CA ASN A 306 -3.96 19.51 -2.26
C ASN A 306 -3.01 18.56 -1.52
N SER A 307 -2.94 17.29 -1.94
CA SER A 307 -1.98 16.31 -1.41
C SER A 307 -1.27 15.56 -2.54
N ILE A 308 0.00 15.26 -2.31
CA ILE A 308 0.76 14.22 -3.02
C ILE A 308 1.20 13.20 -1.98
N GLU A 309 0.96 11.92 -2.26
CA GLU A 309 1.08 10.83 -1.30
C GLU A 309 1.89 9.70 -1.94
N ALA A 310 2.91 9.17 -1.25
CA ALA A 310 3.64 8.00 -1.71
C ALA A 310 4.18 7.15 -0.56
N GLY A 311 4.20 5.83 -0.73
CA GLY A 311 4.65 4.88 0.29
C GLY A 311 4.24 3.45 0.00
N TRP A 312 3.90 2.70 1.05
CA TRP A 312 3.35 1.35 0.93
C TRP A 312 2.07 1.20 1.74
N GLN A 313 1.22 0.26 1.33
CA GLN A 313 0.03 -0.14 2.08
C GLN A 313 -0.13 -1.67 2.12
N SER A 314 -0.72 -2.17 3.19
CA SER A 314 -1.37 -3.47 3.26
C SER A 314 -2.86 -3.24 3.49
N ASP A 315 -3.64 -3.68 2.52
CA ASP A 315 -5.09 -3.57 2.49
C ASP A 315 -5.71 -4.94 2.15
N SER A 316 -4.94 -6.03 2.29
CA SER A 316 -5.29 -7.36 1.73
C SER A 316 -5.61 -7.31 0.23
N TYR A 317 -5.02 -6.35 -0.50
CA TYR A 317 -5.33 -5.97 -1.88
C TYR A 317 -6.71 -5.30 -2.06
N GLN A 318 -7.43 -4.91 -1.02
CA GLN A 318 -8.87 -4.59 -1.10
C GLN A 318 -9.25 -3.10 -1.20
N ALA A 319 -8.32 -2.13 -1.12
CA ALA A 319 -8.73 -0.77 -0.79
C ALA A 319 -9.62 -0.08 -1.84
N THR A 320 -10.72 0.49 -1.33
CA THR A 320 -11.53 1.54 -1.95
C THR A 320 -10.84 2.89 -1.83
N GLY A 321 -10.19 3.34 -2.90
CA GLY A 321 -9.53 4.64 -2.97
C GLY A 321 -9.01 4.88 -4.38
N CYS A 322 -8.83 6.15 -4.73
CA CYS A 322 -8.09 6.49 -5.94
C CYS A 322 -6.61 6.52 -5.54
N TYR A 323 -5.93 5.37 -5.63
CA TYR A 323 -4.48 5.27 -5.49
C TYR A 323 -3.92 4.67 -6.77
N ASN A 324 -2.62 4.85 -7.00
CA ASN A 324 -1.92 4.30 -8.15
C ASN A 324 -2.49 4.81 -9.48
N LEU A 325 -2.32 4.02 -10.52
CA LEU A 325 -2.80 4.33 -11.86
C LEU A 325 -4.32 4.15 -12.03
N LEU A 326 -5.05 3.85 -10.94
CA LEU A 326 -6.52 3.98 -10.90
C LEU A 326 -6.93 5.46 -10.87
N CYS A 327 -6.06 6.34 -10.38
CA CYS A 327 -6.15 7.76 -10.65
C CYS A 327 -5.38 8.11 -11.90
N SER A 328 -6.06 8.74 -12.86
CA SER A 328 -5.34 9.48 -13.88
C SER A 328 -4.71 10.74 -13.25
N GLY A 329 -3.50 11.09 -13.70
CA GLY A 329 -2.76 12.25 -13.18
C GLY A 329 -1.26 12.00 -13.02
N PHE A 330 -0.86 10.81 -12.57
CA PHE A 330 0.56 10.48 -12.43
C PHE A 330 1.14 10.00 -13.77
N VAL A 331 2.12 10.72 -14.31
CA VAL A 331 2.81 10.36 -15.54
C VAL A 331 4.03 9.52 -15.20
N GLN A 332 3.93 8.21 -15.42
CA GLN A 332 5.05 7.30 -15.26
C GLN A 332 6.00 7.41 -16.45
N THR A 333 7.31 7.39 -16.17
CA THR A 333 8.36 7.52 -17.19
C THR A 333 9.31 6.33 -17.21
N ASN A 334 9.28 5.51 -16.16
CA ASN A 334 10.18 4.38 -15.97
C ASN A 334 9.50 3.03 -16.26
N SER A 335 10.27 2.10 -16.82
CA SER A 335 9.84 0.74 -17.16
C SER A 335 10.19 -0.34 -16.11
N ARG A 336 10.77 0.04 -14.97
CA ARG A 336 11.27 -0.82 -13.88
C ARG A 336 10.36 -0.83 -12.66
N ILE A 337 9.57 0.20 -12.39
CA ILE A 337 8.72 0.23 -11.20
C ILE A 337 7.25 0.22 -11.62
N ALA A 338 6.52 -0.82 -11.26
CA ALA A 338 5.08 -0.92 -11.42
C ALA A 338 4.39 -0.36 -10.16
N ILE A 339 3.81 0.83 -10.25
CA ILE A 339 3.04 1.40 -9.14
C ILE A 339 1.82 0.50 -8.86
N GLY A 340 1.58 0.16 -7.60
CA GLY A 340 0.53 -0.77 -7.20
C GLY A 340 0.92 -2.25 -7.23
N ALA A 341 2.14 -2.61 -7.64
CA ALA A 341 2.63 -3.99 -7.47
C ALA A 341 3.15 -4.23 -6.05
N ALA A 342 3.27 -5.51 -5.65
CA ALA A 342 3.82 -5.87 -4.35
C ALA A 342 5.29 -5.46 -4.20
N ILE A 343 5.65 -5.09 -2.97
CA ILE A 343 7.03 -4.84 -2.57
C ILE A 343 7.55 -6.13 -1.94
N SER A 344 8.74 -6.58 -2.35
CA SER A 344 9.39 -7.75 -1.77
C SER A 344 10.90 -7.56 -1.81
N PRO A 345 11.64 -8.02 -0.78
CA PRO A 345 11.16 -8.62 0.49
C PRO A 345 10.55 -7.58 1.47
N VAL A 346 9.91 -8.08 2.54
CA VAL A 346 9.38 -7.29 3.66
C VAL A 346 10.10 -7.65 4.95
N SER A 347 10.08 -6.75 5.94
CA SER A 347 10.77 -6.93 7.21
C SER A 347 10.15 -8.03 8.06
N SER A 348 10.95 -8.57 8.99
CA SER A 348 10.54 -9.63 9.91
C SER A 348 10.90 -9.29 11.35
N PHE A 349 10.10 -9.76 12.30
CA PHE A 349 10.32 -9.49 13.72
C PHE A 349 11.66 -10.09 14.17
N THR A 350 12.55 -9.24 14.69
CA THR A 350 13.93 -9.58 15.12
C THR A 350 14.81 -10.21 14.03
N GLY A 351 14.39 -10.14 12.77
CA GLY A 351 15.11 -10.69 11.62
C GLY A 351 15.52 -9.60 10.63
N SER A 352 15.62 -9.97 9.35
CA SER A 352 15.99 -9.04 8.28
C SER A 352 15.02 -7.86 8.22
N GLN A 353 15.58 -6.65 8.15
CA GLN A 353 14.85 -5.40 7.97
C GLN A 353 15.05 -4.91 6.54
N TYR A 354 13.96 -4.45 5.92
CA TYR A 354 13.98 -3.90 4.57
C TYR A 354 13.28 -2.55 4.56
N ASP A 355 13.89 -1.58 3.91
CA ASP A 355 13.36 -0.23 3.77
C ASP A 355 13.53 0.32 2.35
N ILE A 356 12.64 1.23 2.00
CA ILE A 356 12.58 1.90 0.70
C ILE A 356 12.82 3.38 0.90
N THR A 357 13.53 4.03 -0.01
CA THR A 357 13.68 5.49 0.01
C THR A 357 12.79 6.11 -1.04
N ILE A 358 12.01 7.13 -0.64
CA ILE A 358 11.17 7.92 -1.54
C ILE A 358 11.62 9.36 -1.47
N LEU A 359 11.77 10.00 -2.62
CA LEU A 359 11.92 11.45 -2.73
C LEU A 359 10.82 11.98 -3.65
N ILE A 360 10.05 12.96 -3.15
CA ILE A 360 9.10 13.76 -3.92
C ILE A 360 9.61 15.19 -3.92
N TRP A 361 9.68 15.85 -5.08
CA TRP A 361 10.08 17.25 -5.13
C TRP A 361 9.51 17.98 -6.33
N LYS A 362 9.40 19.28 -6.21
CA LYS A 362 8.96 20.17 -7.28
C LYS A 362 10.14 20.54 -8.17
N ASP A 363 10.01 20.29 -9.47
CA ASP A 363 10.98 20.73 -10.47
C ASP A 363 11.06 22.26 -10.47
N PRO A 364 12.24 22.87 -10.20
CA PRO A 364 12.35 24.32 -10.01
C PRO A 364 12.13 25.11 -11.30
N LYS A 365 12.27 24.51 -12.47
CA LYS A 365 12.09 25.20 -13.77
C LYS A 365 10.74 24.91 -14.40
N LEU A 366 10.27 23.67 -14.30
CA LEU A 366 9.07 23.20 -14.99
C LEU A 366 7.85 23.05 -14.07
N GLY A 367 8.03 23.09 -12.74
CA GLY A 367 6.95 23.07 -11.75
C GLY A 367 6.31 21.71 -11.50
N ASN A 368 6.62 20.70 -12.31
CA ASN A 368 6.12 19.33 -12.13
C ASN A 368 6.67 18.70 -10.84
N TRP A 369 5.83 17.96 -10.12
CA TRP A 369 6.24 17.25 -8.92
C TRP A 369 6.76 15.86 -9.28
N TRP A 370 8.07 15.67 -9.20
CA TRP A 370 8.74 14.41 -9.49
C TRP A 370 8.76 13.48 -8.29
N MET A 371 8.78 12.18 -8.57
CA MET A 371 8.98 11.11 -7.60
C MET A 371 10.12 10.19 -8.03
N SER A 372 11.02 9.89 -7.10
CA SER A 372 12.02 8.84 -7.24
C SER A 372 11.89 7.76 -6.17
N PHE A 373 12.33 6.57 -6.54
CA PHE A 373 12.48 5.38 -5.71
C PHE A 373 13.98 5.11 -5.54
N GLY A 374 14.44 4.92 -4.30
CA GLY A 374 15.87 4.85 -4.01
C GLY A 374 16.60 6.14 -4.41
N ASP A 375 17.92 6.05 -4.58
CA ASP A 375 18.75 7.23 -4.85
C ASP A 375 18.73 7.71 -6.30
N THR A 376 18.43 6.81 -7.26
CA THR A 376 18.60 7.11 -8.70
C THR A 376 17.39 6.80 -9.57
N THR A 377 16.40 6.04 -9.08
CA THR A 377 15.31 5.56 -9.93
C THR A 377 14.19 6.58 -10.00
N LEU A 378 14.22 7.45 -11.01
CA LEU A 378 13.07 8.29 -11.35
C LEU A 378 11.88 7.41 -11.72
N VAL A 379 10.73 7.59 -11.08
CA VAL A 379 9.52 6.78 -11.36
C VAL A 379 8.61 7.51 -12.35
N GLY A 380 8.39 8.80 -12.11
CA GLY A 380 7.47 9.64 -12.85
C GLY A 380 7.19 10.93 -12.11
N TYR A 381 6.12 11.63 -12.51
CA TYR A 381 5.77 12.92 -11.94
C TYR A 381 4.27 13.22 -12.02
N TRP A 382 3.80 14.11 -11.14
CA TRP A 382 2.51 14.78 -11.26
C TRP A 382 2.68 16.12 -11.98
N PRO A 383 1.97 16.35 -13.09
CA PRO A 383 2.01 17.62 -13.80
C PRO A 383 1.48 18.78 -12.94
N ALA A 384 2.10 19.95 -13.06
CA ALA A 384 1.75 21.14 -12.27
C ALA A 384 0.28 21.58 -12.48
N GLU A 385 -0.28 21.32 -13.67
CA GLU A 385 -1.64 21.67 -14.08
C GLU A 385 -2.72 20.96 -13.25
N LEU A 386 -2.36 19.94 -12.48
CA LEU A 386 -3.28 19.24 -11.57
C LEU A 386 -3.52 19.99 -10.26
N PHE A 387 -2.66 20.95 -9.91
CA PHE A 387 -2.61 21.54 -8.59
C PHE A 387 -2.99 23.01 -8.59
N THR A 388 -3.56 23.45 -7.47
CA THR A 388 -3.82 24.86 -7.18
C THR A 388 -2.80 25.38 -6.19
N HIS A 389 -2.80 24.87 -4.95
CA HIS A 389 -1.90 25.33 -3.90
C HIS A 389 -0.48 24.74 -4.07
N LEU A 390 -0.40 23.45 -4.36
CA LEU A 390 0.88 22.79 -4.66
C LEU A 390 1.53 23.29 -5.98
N ALA A 391 0.85 24.13 -6.77
CA ALA A 391 1.48 24.77 -7.93
C ALA A 391 2.62 25.72 -7.52
N GLN A 392 2.55 26.30 -6.31
CA GLN A 392 3.59 27.18 -5.77
C GLN A 392 4.59 26.35 -4.96
N HIS A 393 4.16 25.86 -3.79
CA HIS A 393 4.95 25.08 -2.84
C HIS A 393 4.02 24.27 -1.92
N ALA A 394 4.59 23.37 -1.13
CA ALA A 394 3.89 22.74 -0.01
C ALA A 394 4.01 23.64 1.24
N THR A 395 3.07 23.48 2.16
CA THR A 395 3.05 24.19 3.45
C THR A 395 3.26 23.25 4.63
N MET A 396 3.21 21.94 4.39
CA MET A 396 3.50 20.91 5.38
C MET A 396 3.89 19.60 4.70
N VAL A 397 4.75 18.85 5.38
CA VAL A 397 5.02 17.44 5.08
C VAL A 397 4.66 16.60 6.30
N GLU A 398 4.02 15.47 6.06
CA GLU A 398 3.76 14.44 7.07
C GLU A 398 4.44 13.13 6.66
N TRP A 399 4.84 12.34 7.66
CA TRP A 399 5.40 11.01 7.53
C TRP A 399 4.79 10.11 8.59
N GLY A 400 4.47 8.87 8.26
CA GLY A 400 4.02 7.91 9.27
C GLY A 400 2.96 6.95 8.77
N GLY A 401 2.18 6.41 9.72
CA GLY A 401 1.18 5.40 9.46
C GLY A 401 -0.26 5.90 9.60
N GLU A 402 -1.16 5.27 8.84
CA GLU A 402 -2.61 5.42 8.94
C GLU A 402 -3.23 4.02 8.91
N VAL A 403 -4.26 3.81 9.74
CA VAL A 403 -5.11 2.63 9.70
C VAL A 403 -6.57 3.01 9.65
N VAL A 404 -7.40 2.12 9.08
CA VAL A 404 -8.86 2.23 9.22
C VAL A 404 -9.32 1.38 10.38
N ASN A 405 -10.01 2.01 11.33
CA ASN A 405 -10.77 1.38 12.38
C ASN A 405 -12.25 1.41 12.04
N SER A 406 -12.73 0.34 11.43
CA SER A 406 -14.13 0.20 11.00
C SER A 406 -15.09 -0.04 12.17
N ARG A 407 -14.57 -0.43 13.33
CA ARG A 407 -15.33 -0.91 14.50
C ARG A 407 -16.40 -1.94 14.14
N ALA A 408 -16.06 -2.91 13.29
CA ALA A 408 -17.01 -3.89 12.73
C ALA A 408 -17.92 -4.58 13.77
N ASN A 409 -17.44 -4.76 15.00
CA ASN A 409 -18.19 -5.37 16.11
C ASN A 409 -18.42 -4.41 17.29
N GLY A 410 -18.41 -3.09 17.07
CA GLY A 410 -18.50 -2.07 18.12
C GLY A 410 -17.23 -1.89 18.96
N GLN A 411 -16.20 -2.72 18.73
CA GLN A 411 -14.90 -2.67 19.38
C GLN A 411 -13.84 -2.05 18.48
N HIS A 412 -12.72 -1.64 19.05
CA HIS A 412 -11.57 -1.20 18.29
C HIS A 412 -11.06 -2.31 17.34
N THR A 413 -10.52 -1.92 16.18
CA THR A 413 -9.88 -2.87 15.27
C THR A 413 -8.59 -3.46 15.86
N SER A 414 -8.32 -4.73 15.59
CA SER A 414 -7.02 -5.39 15.77
C SER A 414 -6.11 -5.30 14.54
N THR A 415 -6.44 -4.42 13.58
CA THR A 415 -5.57 -4.09 12.46
C THR A 415 -4.26 -3.49 12.98
N GLN A 416 -3.14 -4.02 12.49
CA GLN A 416 -1.82 -3.58 12.91
C GLN A 416 -1.36 -2.35 12.12
N MET A 417 -0.72 -1.40 12.80
CA MET A 417 0.01 -0.31 12.13
C MET A 417 1.49 -0.65 12.06
N GLY A 418 2.11 -0.48 10.87
CA GLY A 418 3.52 -0.77 10.66
C GLY A 418 3.84 -2.25 10.90
N SER A 419 4.63 -2.54 11.93
CA SER A 419 4.97 -3.92 12.34
C SER A 419 3.98 -4.54 13.33
N GLY A 420 2.97 -3.79 13.78
CA GLY A 420 2.09 -4.19 14.87
C GLY A 420 2.70 -4.05 16.27
N ARG A 421 3.87 -3.44 16.40
CA ARG A 421 4.58 -3.19 17.66
C ARG A 421 4.63 -1.69 17.97
N PHE A 422 4.61 -1.35 19.25
CA PHE A 422 4.76 0.03 19.71
C PHE A 422 6.16 0.56 19.45
N ALA A 423 6.28 1.86 19.27
CA ALA A 423 7.51 2.61 18.99
C ALA A 423 8.62 2.33 20.01
N THR A 424 8.26 2.06 21.26
CA THR A 424 9.21 1.75 22.34
C THR A 424 9.99 0.46 22.13
N ASP A 425 9.53 -0.46 21.28
CA ASP A 425 10.25 -1.70 20.97
C ASP A 425 11.51 -1.48 20.11
N GLY A 426 11.59 -0.36 19.39
CA GLY A 426 12.77 0.06 18.63
C GLY A 426 13.15 -0.81 17.43
N PHE A 427 14.41 -0.69 17.00
CA PHE A 427 14.92 -1.33 15.77
C PHE A 427 14.73 -2.85 15.76
N GLY A 428 14.36 -3.39 14.59
CA GLY A 428 14.14 -4.82 14.39
C GLY A 428 12.77 -5.31 14.88
N LYS A 429 11.98 -4.46 15.56
CA LYS A 429 10.67 -4.83 16.11
C LYS A 429 9.59 -3.82 15.74
N ALA A 430 9.82 -2.54 15.99
CA ALA A 430 8.91 -1.46 15.62
C ALA A 430 9.16 -1.01 14.18
N SER A 431 8.11 -0.51 13.53
CA SER A 431 8.28 0.16 12.22
C SER A 431 8.98 1.49 12.40
N TYR A 432 9.70 1.94 11.39
CA TYR A 432 10.42 3.21 11.43
C TYR A 432 10.37 3.99 10.12
N PHE A 433 10.51 5.30 10.24
CA PHE A 433 11.02 6.16 9.19
C PHE A 433 12.37 6.74 9.64
N ARG A 434 13.32 6.85 8.71
CA ARG A 434 14.63 7.47 8.94
C ARG A 434 15.02 8.38 7.79
N ASN A 435 16.04 9.19 8.00
CA ASN A 435 16.53 10.17 7.04
C ASN A 435 15.39 11.08 6.57
N LEU A 436 14.63 11.66 7.53
CA LEU A 436 13.60 12.64 7.20
C LEU A 436 14.28 13.92 6.70
N GLU A 437 14.09 14.21 5.42
CA GLU A 437 14.67 15.36 4.74
C GLU A 437 13.58 16.13 4.00
N ILE A 438 13.77 17.45 3.88
CA ILE A 438 12.91 18.35 3.10
C ILE A 438 13.72 19.02 1.99
N VAL A 439 13.03 19.42 0.92
CA VAL A 439 13.62 20.22 -0.16
C VAL A 439 13.25 21.68 0.08
N ASP A 440 14.27 22.53 0.22
CA ASP A 440 14.15 23.96 0.43
C ASP A 440 13.90 24.72 -0.89
N SER A 441 13.57 26.01 -0.81
CA SER A 441 13.28 26.88 -1.96
C SER A 441 14.44 27.05 -2.94
N ASP A 442 15.69 26.87 -2.49
CA ASP A 442 16.90 26.89 -3.32
C ASP A 442 17.19 25.53 -4.00
N ASN A 443 16.24 24.59 -3.89
CA ASN A 443 16.32 23.20 -4.33
C ASN A 443 17.47 22.44 -3.63
N SER A 444 17.78 22.78 -2.39
CA SER A 444 18.67 21.99 -1.53
C SER A 444 17.89 21.00 -0.69
N LEU A 445 18.50 19.84 -0.42
CA LEU A 445 17.96 18.79 0.43
C LEU A 445 18.63 18.91 1.80
N SER A 446 17.82 19.01 2.86
CA SER A 446 18.26 19.22 4.23
C SER A 446 17.48 18.34 5.22
N SER A 447 18.12 17.95 6.33
CA SER A 447 17.46 17.17 7.38
C SER A 447 16.35 17.98 8.05
N ALA A 448 15.18 17.39 8.26
CA ALA A 448 14.10 18.02 8.99
C ALA A 448 14.44 18.07 10.48
N GLN A 449 14.65 19.24 11.09
CA GLN A 449 15.03 19.35 12.51
C GLN A 449 13.86 19.62 13.46
N ASP A 450 12.83 20.34 13.01
CA ASP A 450 11.67 20.73 13.82
C ASP A 450 10.41 19.94 13.44
N ILE A 451 10.44 18.64 13.71
CA ILE A 451 9.28 17.77 13.52
C ILE A 451 8.46 17.65 14.81
N TYR A 452 7.14 17.64 14.65
CA TYR A 452 6.17 17.34 15.69
C TYR A 452 5.61 15.94 15.47
N THR A 453 5.12 15.30 16.54
CA THR A 453 4.51 13.97 16.46
C THR A 453 3.07 13.99 16.95
N LEU A 454 2.21 13.19 16.33
CA LEU A 454 0.80 13.03 16.68
C LEU A 454 0.39 11.56 16.58
N ALA A 455 -0.32 11.08 17.59
CA ALA A 455 -1.12 9.86 17.54
C ALA A 455 -2.42 10.08 18.33
N GLU A 456 -3.56 9.69 17.78
CA GLU A 456 -4.88 9.97 18.37
C GLU A 456 -5.12 9.16 19.65
N ASN A 457 -4.68 7.90 19.67
CA ASN A 457 -4.77 7.02 20.83
C ASN A 457 -3.49 6.21 21.02
N THR A 458 -2.63 6.71 21.89
CA THR A 458 -1.31 6.14 22.19
C THR A 458 -1.37 4.74 22.82
N ASN A 459 -2.51 4.32 23.36
CA ASN A 459 -2.69 2.94 23.83
C ASN A 459 -2.94 1.95 22.69
N CYS A 460 -3.33 2.42 21.50
CA CYS A 460 -3.62 1.59 20.32
C CYS A 460 -2.44 1.63 19.34
N TYR A 461 -1.95 2.83 19.04
CA TYR A 461 -0.80 3.10 18.17
C TYR A 461 -0.03 4.30 18.73
N ASP A 462 1.30 4.20 18.77
CA ASP A 462 2.16 5.28 19.27
C ASP A 462 3.25 5.64 18.26
N ILE A 463 3.93 6.74 18.56
CA ILE A 463 5.05 7.27 17.79
C ILE A 463 6.07 7.89 18.74
N LYS A 464 7.36 7.70 18.43
CA LYS A 464 8.46 8.29 19.18
C LYS A 464 9.56 8.74 18.23
N SER A 465 9.78 10.06 18.15
CA SER A 465 10.87 10.66 17.37
C SER A 465 12.21 10.63 18.11
N SER A 466 13.29 10.63 17.34
CA SER A 466 14.66 10.71 17.82
C SER A 466 15.59 11.23 16.71
N TYR A 467 16.86 11.43 17.05
CA TYR A 467 17.90 11.84 16.13
C TYR A 467 19.17 11.02 16.38
N SER A 468 19.84 10.62 15.31
CA SER A 468 21.20 10.09 15.38
C SER A 468 21.97 10.47 14.12
N ASN A 469 23.30 10.46 14.19
CA ASN A 469 24.15 10.79 13.04
C ASN A 469 23.97 9.79 11.88
N GLU A 470 23.61 8.55 12.19
CA GLU A 470 23.48 7.46 11.22
C GLU A 470 22.11 7.44 10.53
N TRP A 471 21.05 7.83 11.24
CA TRP A 471 19.67 7.76 10.77
C TRP A 471 19.04 9.13 10.52
N GLY A 472 19.80 10.20 10.78
CA GLY A 472 19.29 11.56 10.83
C GLY A 472 18.13 11.70 11.80
N THR A 473 17.24 12.65 11.50
CA THR A 473 15.93 12.71 12.12
C THR A 473 15.12 11.48 11.71
N HIS A 474 14.62 10.75 12.71
CA HIS A 474 13.91 9.50 12.52
C HIS A 474 12.84 9.30 13.60
N PHE A 475 11.96 8.33 13.41
CA PHE A 475 11.00 7.92 14.42
C PHE A 475 10.65 6.46 14.30
N TYR A 476 10.27 5.87 15.43
CA TYR A 476 9.57 4.60 15.47
C TYR A 476 8.07 4.85 15.65
N TYR A 477 7.24 3.99 15.07
CA TYR A 477 5.79 4.09 15.14
C TYR A 477 5.14 2.71 14.96
N GLY A 478 3.90 2.61 15.41
CA GLY A 478 3.05 1.45 15.15
C GLY A 478 2.24 1.05 16.36
N GLY A 479 1.65 -0.14 16.28
CA GLY A 479 0.89 -0.71 17.39
C GLY A 479 -0.04 -1.82 16.92
N PRO A 480 -0.50 -2.67 17.85
CA PRO A 480 -1.32 -3.83 17.53
C PRO A 480 -2.81 -3.48 17.28
N GLY A 481 -3.21 -2.22 17.47
CA GLY A 481 -4.61 -1.85 17.56
C GLY A 481 -5.20 -2.34 18.86
N ARG A 482 -6.31 -3.09 18.80
CA ARG A 482 -7.04 -3.59 19.97
C ARG A 482 -6.16 -4.46 20.87
N ASN A 483 -6.05 -4.07 22.13
CA ASN A 483 -5.26 -4.74 23.17
C ASN A 483 -5.85 -4.40 24.56
N PRO A 484 -5.35 -4.97 25.68
CA PRO A 484 -5.94 -4.70 27.01
C PRO A 484 -6.04 -3.22 27.40
N ALA A 485 -5.15 -2.35 26.90
CA ALA A 485 -5.17 -0.90 27.12
C ALA A 485 -5.96 -0.12 26.04
N CYS A 486 -6.42 -0.79 24.99
CA CYS A 486 -7.13 -0.22 23.84
C CYS A 486 -8.31 -1.13 23.42
N GLN A 487 -9.53 -0.78 23.84
CA GLN A 487 -10.74 -1.61 23.64
C GLN A 487 -11.67 -1.12 22.53
#